data_AF-S3XAH0-F1
#
_entry.id   AF-S3XAH0-F1
#
_cell.length_a   1.000
_cell.length_b   1.000
_cell.length_c   1.000
_cell.angle_alpha   90.00
_cell.angle_beta   90.00
_cell.angle_gamma   90.00
#
_symmetry.space_group_name_H-M   'P 1'
#
loop_
_entity.id
_entity.type
_entity.pdbx_description
1 polymer ?
#
loop_
_entity_poly.entity_id
_entity_poly.type
_entity_poly.pdbx_seq_one_letter_code
_entity_poly.pdbx_strand_id
1 'polypeptide(L)'
;MKPAEVLTRFIEAAQHRDQRTGEQLAGECWVAVHGWFVDAGPKVRDYKIPEVDEPAAGTLAAWIDFDYTSGSADGSKETWHATLRRDSTDSPWRVCEIYDFGG
;
A
#
# COMPACT_ATOMS: atom_id res chain seq x y z
N MET A 1 -5.26 -11.39 7.29
CA MET A 1 -5.13 -9.92 7.22
C MET A 1 -6.02 -9.42 6.11
N LYS A 2 -6.79 -8.37 6.38
CA LYS A 2 -7.57 -7.63 5.39
C LYS A 2 -6.63 -6.81 4.49
N PRO A 3 -7.08 -6.42 3.28
CA PRO A 3 -6.29 -5.57 2.39
C PRO A 3 -5.71 -4.32 3.07
N ALA A 4 -6.54 -3.60 3.85
CA ALA A 4 -6.11 -2.41 4.59
C ALA A 4 -4.97 -2.71 5.57
N GLU A 5 -5.03 -3.80 6.33
CA GLU A 5 -3.97 -4.17 7.28
C GLU A 5 -2.66 -4.52 6.57
N VAL A 6 -2.73 -5.17 5.40
CA VAL A 6 -1.56 -5.49 4.58
C VAL A 6 -0.92 -4.21 4.05
N LEU A 7 -1.74 -3.26 3.58
CA LEU A 7 -1.26 -1.97 3.10
C LEU A 7 -0.61 -1.15 4.23
N THR A 8 -1.23 -1.07 5.41
CA THR A 8 -0.65 -0.39 6.58
C THR A 8 0.76 -0.90 6.88
N ARG A 9 0.91 -2.23 7.01
CA ARG A 9 2.21 -2.84 7.30
C ARG A 9 3.24 -2.62 6.18
N PHE A 10 2.79 -2.56 4.93
CA PHE A 10 3.66 -2.28 3.79
C PHE A 10 4.19 -0.83 3.82
N ILE A 11 3.33 0.15 4.13
CA ILE A 11 3.73 1.55 4.30
C ILE A 11 4.70 1.70 5.48
N GLU A 12 4.41 1.07 6.62
CA GLU A 12 5.32 1.06 7.78
C GLU A 12 6.69 0.45 7.44
N ALA A 13 6.70 -0.67 6.71
CA ALA A 13 7.95 -1.27 6.23
C ALA A 13 8.73 -0.31 5.33
N ALA A 14 8.05 0.44 4.46
CA ALA A 14 8.68 1.44 3.60
C ALA A 14 9.25 2.61 4.41
N GLN A 15 8.50 3.13 5.38
CA GLN A 15 8.95 4.19 6.31
C GLN A 15 10.22 3.78 7.07
N HIS A 16 10.30 2.51 7.49
CA HIS A 16 11.45 1.96 8.21
C HIS A 16 12.53 1.37 7.31
N ARG A 17 12.36 1.44 5.98
CA ARG A 17 13.26 0.83 4.97
C ARG A 17 13.47 -0.68 5.20
N ASP A 18 12.47 -1.36 5.75
CA ASP A 18 12.46 -2.81 5.94
C ASP A 18 12.06 -3.51 4.63
N GLN A 19 13.03 -3.60 3.72
CA GLN A 19 12.84 -4.23 2.42
C GLN A 19 12.38 -5.69 2.54
N ARG A 20 12.85 -6.43 3.54
CA ARG A 20 12.47 -7.84 3.69
C ARG A 20 10.98 -7.98 3.97
N THR A 21 10.44 -7.15 4.85
CA THR A 21 9.00 -7.14 5.13
C THR A 21 8.22 -6.63 3.91
N GLY A 22 8.72 -5.61 3.22
CA GLY A 22 8.13 -5.12 1.96
C GLY A 22 8.01 -6.21 0.89
N GLU A 23 9.10 -6.93 0.62
CA GLU A 23 9.14 -8.06 -0.31
C GLU A 23 8.18 -9.18 0.07
N GLN A 24 8.08 -9.50 1.36
CA GLN A 24 7.15 -10.52 1.85
C GLN A 24 5.68 -10.12 1.65
N LEU A 25 5.36 -8.83 1.83
CA LEU A 25 4.00 -8.30 1.69
C LEU A 25 3.60 -8.04 0.23
N ALA A 26 4.56 -7.82 -0.67
CA ALA A 26 4.29 -7.65 -2.11
C ALA A 26 4.40 -8.97 -2.89
N GLY A 27 5.22 -9.91 -2.42
CA GLY A 27 5.49 -11.18 -3.08
C GLY A 27 5.94 -11.00 -4.53
N GLU A 28 5.27 -11.68 -5.46
CA GLU A 28 5.57 -11.56 -6.90
C GLU A 28 5.35 -10.14 -7.46
N CYS A 29 4.50 -9.33 -6.82
CA CYS A 29 4.27 -7.96 -7.25
C CYS A 29 5.37 -6.99 -6.81
N TRP A 30 6.38 -7.45 -6.06
CA TRP A 30 7.46 -6.61 -5.55
C TRP A 30 8.09 -5.72 -6.63
N VAL A 31 8.40 -6.29 -7.80
CA VAL A 31 9.04 -5.56 -8.90
C VAL A 31 8.23 -4.33 -9.33
N ALA A 32 6.90 -4.41 -9.30
CA ALA A 32 6.02 -3.32 -9.69
C ALA A 32 5.94 -2.20 -8.64
N VAL A 33 5.88 -2.56 -7.35
CA VAL A 33 5.70 -1.60 -6.24
C VAL A 33 7.03 -1.11 -5.64
N HIS A 34 8.16 -1.74 -5.97
CA HIS A 34 9.47 -1.44 -5.40
C HIS A 34 9.90 0.02 -5.57
N GLY A 35 9.63 0.63 -6.73
CA GLY A 35 9.98 2.04 -6.96
C GLY A 35 9.31 2.98 -5.96
N TRP A 36 7.99 2.82 -5.78
CA TRP A 36 7.26 3.56 -4.75
C TRP A 36 7.82 3.26 -3.34
N PHE A 37 8.12 1.99 -3.05
CA PHE A 37 8.63 1.58 -1.73
C PHE A 37 9.93 2.27 -1.35
N VAL A 38 10.85 2.44 -2.31
CA VAL A 38 12.17 3.06 -2.06
C VAL A 38 12.10 4.58 -2.09
N ASP A 39 11.36 5.16 -3.04
CA ASP A 39 11.43 6.59 -3.32
C ASP A 39 10.37 7.43 -2.61
N ALA A 40 9.17 6.86 -2.42
CA ALA A 40 8.00 7.58 -1.92
C ALA A 40 7.65 7.15 -0.49
N GLY A 41 7.65 5.84 -0.20
CA GLY A 41 7.33 5.27 1.10
C GLY A 41 8.08 5.92 2.29
N PRO A 42 9.41 6.17 2.23
CA PRO A 42 10.14 6.81 3.32
C PRO A 42 9.77 8.28 3.58
N LYS A 43 9.07 8.94 2.64
CA LYS A 43 8.66 10.34 2.74
C LYS A 43 7.27 10.51 3.35
N VAL A 44 6.51 9.43 3.50
CA VAL A 44 5.21 9.41 4.14
C VAL A 44 5.38 9.67 5.62
N ARG A 45 4.69 10.67 6.17
CA ARG A 45 4.69 10.93 7.61
C ARG A 45 3.39 10.50 8.26
N ASP A 46 2.31 11.20 7.94
CA ASP A 46 0.98 10.85 8.38
C ASP A 46 0.24 10.23 7.20
N TYR A 47 -0.49 9.15 7.45
CA TYR A 47 -1.37 8.58 6.45
C TYR A 47 -2.64 8.04 7.11
N LYS A 48 -3.73 8.02 6.34
CA LYS A 48 -5.01 7.47 6.78
C LYS A 48 -5.50 6.49 5.72
N ILE A 49 -5.38 5.21 6.03
CA ILE A 49 -6.05 4.14 5.29
C ILE A 49 -7.50 4.06 5.80
N PRO A 50 -8.51 4.16 4.92
CA PRO A 50 -9.88 3.97 5.33
C PRO A 50 -10.12 2.53 5.81
N GLU A 51 -10.97 2.36 6.81
CA GLU A 51 -11.56 1.05 7.07
C GLU A 51 -12.44 0.68 5.87
N VAL A 52 -11.91 -0.18 5.02
CA VAL A 52 -12.69 -0.84 3.97
C VAL A 52 -13.41 -2.05 4.58
N ASP A 53 -14.69 -2.16 4.27
CA ASP A 53 -15.49 -3.35 4.56
C ASP A 53 -14.78 -4.60 4.06
N GLU A 54 -15.11 -5.75 4.67
CA GLU A 54 -14.54 -7.02 4.20
C GLU A 54 -14.84 -7.21 2.71
N PRO A 55 -13.83 -7.54 1.89
CA PRO A 55 -14.05 -7.78 0.47
C PRO A 55 -15.11 -8.85 0.30
N ALA A 56 -16.04 -8.65 -0.64
CA ALA A 56 -17.08 -9.63 -0.93
C ALA A 56 -16.47 -11.02 -1.17
N ALA A 57 -17.19 -12.09 -0.81
CA ALA A 57 -16.72 -13.45 -1.00
C ALA A 57 -16.29 -13.68 -2.46
N GLY A 58 -15.10 -14.24 -2.67
CA GLY A 58 -14.52 -14.45 -4.01
C GLY A 58 -13.73 -13.27 -4.58
N THR A 59 -13.66 -12.12 -3.91
CA THR A 59 -12.89 -10.97 -4.39
C THR A 59 -11.39 -11.29 -4.42
N LEU A 60 -10.74 -11.15 -5.57
CA LEU A 60 -9.31 -11.42 -5.76
C LEU A 60 -8.47 -10.14 -5.92
N ALA A 61 -9.13 -8.98 -6.08
CA ALA A 61 -8.48 -7.68 -6.19
C ALA A 61 -9.20 -6.66 -5.29
N ALA A 62 -8.43 -5.82 -4.60
CA ALA A 62 -8.95 -4.75 -3.74
C ALA A 62 -8.21 -3.45 -4.05
N TRP A 63 -8.96 -2.35 -4.11
CA TRP A 63 -8.43 -1.02 -4.38
C TRP A 63 -8.66 -0.17 -3.14
N ILE A 64 -7.61 0.53 -2.69
CA ILE A 64 -7.64 1.35 -1.50
C ILE A 64 -7.06 2.70 -1.84
N ASP A 65 -7.90 3.72 -1.71
CA ASP A 65 -7.47 5.12 -1.75
C ASP A 65 -7.12 5.54 -0.33
N PHE A 66 -5.94 6.13 -0.14
CA PHE A 66 -5.51 6.60 1.17
C PHE A 66 -4.86 7.97 1.09
N ASP A 67 -5.21 8.81 2.06
CA ASP A 67 -4.64 10.15 2.19
C ASP A 67 -3.30 10.07 2.92
N TYR A 68 -2.35 10.90 2.52
CA TYR A 68 -1.07 11.04 3.19
C TYR A 68 -0.57 12.49 3.22
N THR A 69 0.37 12.76 4.12
CA THR A 69 1.16 14.00 4.14
C THR A 69 2.60 13.67 3.76
N SER A 70 3.10 14.33 2.71
CA SER A 70 4.52 14.31 2.39
C SER A 70 5.29 15.23 3.36
N GLY A 71 6.55 14.91 3.67
CA GLY A 71 7.40 15.70 4.57
C GLY A 71 7.72 17.14 4.16
N SER A 72 7.05 17.68 3.13
CA SER A 72 7.13 19.05 2.66
C SER A 72 6.49 19.98 3.71
N ALA A 73 7.15 21.09 4.06
CA ALA A 73 6.73 21.98 5.16
C ALA A 73 5.36 22.65 4.98
N ASP A 74 4.80 22.62 3.76
CA ASP A 74 3.46 23.11 3.40
C ASP A 74 2.47 21.97 3.14
N GLY A 75 2.56 20.89 3.94
CA GLY A 75 1.94 19.57 3.72
C GLY A 75 0.46 19.60 3.33
N SER A 76 0.19 19.74 2.03
CA SER A 76 -1.09 19.41 1.42
C SER A 76 -1.33 17.92 1.61
N LYS A 77 -2.57 17.58 1.97
CA LYS A 77 -3.01 16.18 1.94
C LYS A 77 -3.04 15.75 0.47
N GLU A 78 -2.26 14.72 0.18
CA GLU A 78 -2.22 14.06 -1.12
C GLU A 78 -2.92 12.71 -0.99
N THR A 79 -3.44 12.17 -2.09
CA THR A 79 -4.11 10.87 -2.09
C THR A 79 -3.35 9.91 -3.01
N TRP A 80 -3.08 8.72 -2.51
CA TRP A 80 -2.53 7.62 -3.29
C TRP A 80 -3.53 6.48 -3.42
N HIS A 81 -3.33 5.70 -4.46
CA HIS A 81 -4.15 4.56 -4.82
C HIS A 81 -3.31 3.30 -4.73
N ALA A 82 -3.73 2.35 -3.90
CA ALA A 82 -3.09 1.05 -3.76
C ALA A 82 -3.94 -0.05 -4.38
N THR A 83 -3.32 -0.90 -5.19
CA THR A 83 -3.94 -2.13 -5.67
C THR A 83 -3.38 -3.33 -4.90
N LEU A 84 -4.28 -4.16 -4.38
CA LEU A 84 -3.93 -5.40 -3.71
C LEU A 84 -4.55 -6.59 -4.45
N ARG A 85 -3.83 -7.70 -4.53
CA ARG A 85 -4.27 -8.92 -5.21
C ARG A 85 -4.01 -10.16 -4.37
N ARG A 86 -4.75 -11.23 -4.66
CA ARG A 86 -4.52 -12.58 -4.15
C ARG A 86 -4.92 -13.61 -5.20
N ASP A 87 -4.28 -14.78 -5.19
CA ASP A 87 -4.50 -15.81 -6.22
C ASP A 87 -5.81 -16.58 -6.00
N SER A 88 -6.24 -16.68 -4.74
CA SER A 88 -7.46 -17.37 -4.33
C SER A 88 -7.99 -16.77 -3.03
N THR A 89 -9.21 -17.15 -2.63
CA THR A 89 -9.82 -16.72 -1.37
C THR A 89 -8.99 -17.07 -0.13
N ASP A 90 -8.20 -18.13 -0.21
CA ASP A 90 -7.36 -18.66 0.87
C ASP A 90 -5.93 -18.11 0.81
N SER A 91 -5.57 -17.43 -0.28
CA SER A 91 -4.25 -16.82 -0.45
C SER A 91 -4.15 -15.49 0.30
N PRO A 92 -2.96 -15.14 0.83
CA PRO A 92 -2.73 -13.84 1.43
C PRO A 92 -2.87 -12.73 0.39
N TRP A 93 -3.36 -11.57 0.83
CA TRP A 93 -3.32 -10.34 0.03
C TRP A 93 -1.88 -9.86 -0.13
N ARG A 94 -1.59 -9.33 -1.32
CA ARG A 94 -0.29 -8.75 -1.68
C ARG A 94 -0.47 -7.34 -2.21
N VAL A 95 0.42 -6.41 -1.84
CA VAL A 95 0.43 -5.06 -2.41
C VAL A 95 1.10 -5.12 -3.79
N CYS A 96 0.41 -4.67 -4.82
CA CYS A 96 0.91 -4.79 -6.19
C CYS A 96 1.31 -3.48 -6.84
N GLU A 97 0.56 -2.41 -6.61
CA GLU A 97 0.88 -1.09 -7.16
C GLU A 97 0.48 -0.02 -6.16
N ILE A 98 1.26 1.05 -6.08
CA ILE A 98 0.88 2.30 -5.40
C ILE A 98 1.27 3.45 -6.32
N TYR A 99 0.32 4.33 -6.61
CA TYR A 99 0.52 5.47 -7.52
C TYR A 99 -0.35 6.67 -7.11
N ASP A 100 0.06 7.87 -7.53
CA ASP A 100 -0.78 9.06 -7.55
C ASP A 100 -1.49 9.18 -8.91
N PHE A 101 -2.73 9.68 -8.91
CA PHE A 101 -3.33 10.24 -10.13
C PHE A 101 -2.98 11.72 -10.34
N GLY A 102 -2.19 12.30 -9.43
CA GLY A 102 -1.76 13.70 -9.45
C GLY A 102 -0.54 13.91 -10.35
N GLY A 103 -0.79 14.15 -11.63
CA GLY A 103 0.21 14.73 -12.54
C GLY A 103 0.42 16.23 -12.33
#